data_AF-R7XK05-F1
#
_entry.id   AF-R7XK05-F1
#
_cell.length_a   1.000
_cell.length_b   1.000
_cell.length_c   1.000
_cell.angle_alpha   90.00
_cell.angle_beta   90.00
_cell.angle_gamma   90.00
#
_symmetry.space_group_name_H-M   'P 1'
#
loop_
_entity.id
_entity.type
_entity.pdbx_description
1 polymer ?
#
loop_
_entity_poly.entity_id
_entity_poly.type
_entity_poly.pdbx_seq_one_letter_code
_entity_poly.pdbx_strand_id
1 'polypeptide(L)'
;MQFTVRKHRLHMLAMMRSNDAYMGLPHDIFAFTMLQEIIARSLKVEVGWYKHAVGSLHLYSVNTDQAQTYIDEGFQERISMPPMPVGDPWLSIEKLLAAEAAIRLGKRLPKAELEPYWADVVRLLQVFKYSNQPGRSSQEHLKAIKKEMNSSVYDNYIDKRERRLARATEQEPTLFDLAALDKEQARGSGKKAAPLAEPVAPHDKRRFGRNWS
;
A
#
# COMPACT_ATOMS: atom_id res chain seq x y z
N MET A 1 26.98 -6.78 5.99
CA MET A 1 26.55 -6.34 7.34
C MET A 1 27.42 -7.04 8.36
N GLN A 2 27.81 -6.36 9.44
CA GLN A 2 28.62 -6.92 10.51
C GLN A 2 27.87 -6.80 11.84
N PHE A 3 27.86 -7.87 12.61
CA PHE A 3 27.22 -7.95 13.92
C PHE A 3 28.28 -8.16 15.00
N THR A 4 28.12 -7.55 16.17
CA THR A 4 29.06 -7.72 17.28
C THR A 4 28.35 -7.56 18.61
N VAL A 5 28.47 -8.56 19.49
CA VAL A 5 27.94 -8.47 20.86
C VAL A 5 28.99 -7.83 21.78
N ARG A 6 28.62 -6.76 22.48
CA ARG A 6 29.43 -6.12 23.53
C ARG A 6 28.53 -5.68 24.68
N LYS A 7 28.98 -5.90 25.93
CA LYS A 7 28.21 -5.55 27.14
C LYS A 7 26.75 -6.03 27.08
N HIS A 8 26.54 -7.26 26.59
CA HIS A 8 25.21 -7.86 26.43
C HIS A 8 24.26 -7.10 25.49
N ARG A 9 24.81 -6.38 24.51
CA ARG A 9 24.05 -5.69 23.46
C ARG A 9 24.56 -6.07 22.07
N LEU A 10 23.66 -6.30 21.12
CA LEU A 10 23.99 -6.57 19.73
C LEU A 10 24.16 -5.26 18.96
N HIS A 11 25.39 -4.98 18.54
CA HIS A 11 25.73 -3.86 17.67
C HIS A 11 25.74 -4.29 16.20
N MET A 12 25.36 -3.38 15.30
CA MET A 12 25.33 -3.64 13.87
C MET A 12 25.98 -2.51 13.06
N LEU A 13 26.84 -2.88 12.11
CA LEU A 13 27.36 -2.00 11.05
C LEU A 13 26.86 -2.51 9.69
N ALA A 14 26.08 -1.68 8.99
CA ALA A 14 25.71 -1.89 7.60
C ALA A 14 26.60 -1.00 6.72
N MET A 15 27.33 -1.62 5.78
CA MET A 15 28.08 -0.89 4.75
C MET A 15 27.42 -1.14 3.39
N MET A 16 27.09 -0.07 2.68
CA MET A 16 26.49 -0.10 1.35
C MET A 16 27.39 0.64 0.35
N ARG A 17 27.49 0.12 -0.88
CA ARG A 17 28.29 0.78 -1.92
C ARG A 17 27.64 2.07 -2.42
N SER A 18 26.32 2.07 -2.52
CA SER A 18 25.49 3.15 -3.02
C SER A 18 24.11 3.03 -2.37
N ASN A 19 23.50 4.16 -2.02
CA ASN A 19 22.15 4.21 -1.47
C ASN A 19 21.42 5.47 -1.95
N ASP A 20 20.16 5.32 -2.34
CA ASP A 20 19.29 6.46 -2.65
C ASP A 20 18.81 7.11 -1.34
N ALA A 21 19.05 8.40 -1.18
CA ALA A 21 18.80 9.11 0.08
C ALA A 21 17.32 9.31 0.41
N TYR A 22 16.43 9.31 -0.59
CA TYR A 22 15.03 9.71 -0.42
C TYR A 22 14.09 8.51 -0.25
N MET A 23 14.19 7.54 -1.15
CA MET A 23 13.41 6.30 -1.16
C MET A 23 14.19 5.16 -0.53
N GLY A 24 15.46 4.95 -0.90
CA GLY A 24 16.22 3.76 -0.50
C GLY A 24 16.55 3.73 0.99
N LEU A 25 17.14 4.81 1.48
CA LEU A 25 17.69 4.91 2.83
C LEU A 25 16.65 4.63 3.93
N PRO A 26 15.43 5.22 3.93
CA PRO A 26 14.43 4.89 4.94
C PRO A 26 14.04 3.40 4.94
N HIS A 27 13.89 2.79 3.76
CA HIS A 27 13.55 1.38 3.62
C HIS A 27 14.67 0.48 4.14
N ASP A 28 15.93 0.78 3.79
CA ASP A 28 17.09 0.01 4.21
C ASP A 28 17.34 0.11 5.72
N ILE A 29 17.27 1.33 6.29
CA ILE A 29 17.43 1.51 7.74
C ILE A 29 16.36 0.72 8.48
N PHE A 30 15.11 0.79 8.05
CA PHE A 30 14.02 0.01 8.64
C PHE A 30 14.31 -1.49 8.57
N ALA A 31 14.61 -2.03 7.38
CA ALA A 31 14.85 -3.46 7.20
C ALA A 31 16.06 -3.97 8.01
N PHE A 32 17.16 -3.22 8.01
CA PHE A 32 18.38 -3.61 8.72
C PHE A 32 18.23 -3.52 10.24
N THR A 33 17.53 -2.51 10.76
CA THR A 33 17.30 -2.39 12.20
C THR A 33 16.26 -3.40 12.70
N MET A 34 15.24 -3.73 11.90
CA MET A 34 14.35 -4.87 12.18
C MET A 34 15.14 -6.18 12.24
N LEU A 35 16.04 -6.42 11.28
CA LEU A 35 16.90 -7.61 11.28
C LEU A 35 17.83 -7.64 12.50
N GLN A 36 18.41 -6.49 12.88
CA GLN A 36 19.21 -6.37 14.09
C GLN A 36 18.40 -6.78 15.32
N GLU A 37 17.16 -6.29 15.44
CA GLU A 37 16.30 -6.62 16.57
C GLU A 37 15.96 -8.12 16.59
N ILE A 38 15.60 -8.73 15.46
CA ILE A 38 15.34 -10.18 15.35
C ILE A 38 16.55 -11.00 15.85
N ILE A 39 17.75 -10.63 15.42
CA ILE A 39 18.98 -11.33 15.84
C ILE A 39 19.24 -11.10 17.33
N ALA A 40 19.02 -9.88 17.84
CA ALA A 40 19.20 -9.57 19.26
C ALA A 40 18.25 -10.42 20.14
N ARG A 41 16.97 -10.52 19.75
CA ARG A 41 15.97 -11.37 20.41
C ARG A 41 16.36 -12.85 20.37
N SER A 42 16.80 -13.34 19.21
CA SER A 42 17.27 -14.73 19.03
C SER A 42 18.46 -15.07 19.93
N LEU A 43 19.37 -14.11 20.11
CA LEU A 43 20.56 -14.26 20.97
C LEU A 43 20.29 -13.94 22.45
N LYS A 44 19.06 -13.52 22.80
CA LYS A 44 18.68 -13.08 24.14
C LYS A 44 19.60 -11.98 24.69
N VAL A 45 19.89 -11.00 23.84
CA VAL A 45 20.67 -9.79 24.19
C VAL A 45 19.88 -8.54 23.84
N GLU A 46 20.26 -7.41 24.43
CA GLU A 46 19.62 -6.13 24.13
C GLU A 46 20.05 -5.56 22.77
N VAL A 47 19.25 -4.67 22.19
CA VAL A 47 19.64 -3.95 20.97
C VAL A 47 20.70 -2.89 21.34
N GLY A 48 21.83 -2.93 20.62
CA GLY A 48 22.91 -1.97 20.69
C GLY A 48 22.82 -0.92 19.58
N TRP A 49 23.88 -0.13 19.41
CA TRP A 49 23.95 0.85 18.32
C TRP A 49 23.87 0.20 16.92
N TYR A 50 23.29 0.96 16.01
CA TYR A 50 23.29 0.73 14.57
C TYR A 50 24.16 1.81 13.90
N LYS A 51 25.00 1.41 12.95
CA LYS A 51 25.76 2.33 12.09
C LYS A 51 25.51 1.98 10.63
N HIS A 52 25.24 3.00 9.82
CA HIS A 52 25.06 2.89 8.38
C HIS A 52 26.16 3.69 7.68
N ALA A 53 26.99 3.03 6.90
CA ALA A 53 28.04 3.66 6.11
C ALA A 53 27.76 3.43 4.62
N VAL A 54 27.76 4.50 3.83
CA VAL A 54 27.46 4.44 2.40
C VAL A 54 28.62 5.01 1.62
N GLY A 55 29.07 4.32 0.57
CA GLY A 55 30.09 4.82 -0.35
C GLY A 55 29.59 6.01 -1.16
N SER A 56 28.44 5.87 -1.81
CA SER A 56 27.75 6.93 -2.56
C SER A 56 26.32 7.08 -2.07
N LEU A 57 26.05 8.14 -1.32
CA LEU A 57 24.69 8.51 -0.93
C LEU A 57 24.21 9.60 -1.89
N HIS A 58 23.19 9.30 -2.69
CA HIS A 58 22.78 10.17 -3.79
C HIS A 58 21.26 10.43 -3.78
N LEU A 59 20.86 11.56 -4.35
CA LEU A 59 19.47 11.92 -4.61
C LEU A 59 19.26 11.95 -6.12
N TYR A 60 18.30 11.20 -6.65
CA TYR A 60 17.95 11.30 -8.06
C TYR A 60 17.28 12.65 -8.36
N SER A 61 17.63 13.25 -9.50
CA SER A 61 17.08 14.54 -9.95
C SER A 61 15.55 14.54 -10.05
N VAL A 62 14.94 13.41 -10.42
CA VAL A 62 13.48 13.25 -10.48
C VAL A 62 12.78 13.39 -9.11
N ASN A 63 13.53 13.27 -8.01
CA ASN A 63 13.01 13.31 -6.64
C ASN A 63 13.31 14.64 -5.93
N THR A 64 13.96 15.61 -6.57
CA THR A 64 14.40 16.85 -5.90
C THR A 64 13.24 17.66 -5.32
N ASP A 65 12.16 17.82 -6.08
CA ASP A 65 11.03 18.65 -5.68
C ASP A 65 10.27 18.01 -4.50
N GLN A 66 10.14 16.68 -4.52
CA GLN A 66 9.52 15.92 -3.45
C GLN A 66 10.38 15.92 -2.18
N ALA A 67 11.71 15.82 -2.33
CA ALA A 67 12.65 15.93 -1.23
C ALA A 67 12.63 17.33 -0.61
N GLN A 68 12.55 18.39 -1.43
CA GLN A 68 12.44 19.76 -0.95
C GLN A 68 11.13 19.98 -0.18
N THR A 69 10.01 19.51 -0.73
CA THR A 69 8.70 19.57 -0.05
C THR A 69 8.75 18.88 1.33
N TYR A 70 9.41 17.71 1.41
CA TYR A 70 9.57 16.99 2.68
C TYR A 70 10.41 17.76 3.72
N ILE A 71 11.43 18.49 3.28
CA ILE A 71 12.23 19.35 4.17
C ILE A 71 11.38 20.54 4.64
N ASP A 72 10.63 21.15 3.73
CA ASP A 72 9.82 22.34 3.99
C ASP A 72 8.63 22.06 4.92
N GLU A 73 8.14 20.81 4.97
CA GLU A 73 7.11 20.39 5.93
C GLU A 73 7.52 20.67 7.39
N GLY A 74 8.83 20.65 7.71
CA GLY A 74 9.38 21.09 9.01
C GLY A 74 9.00 20.26 10.25
N PHE A 75 7.98 19.40 10.15
CA PHE A 75 7.50 18.53 11.22
C PHE A 75 8.05 17.11 11.06
N GLN A 76 9.14 16.81 11.77
CA GLN A 76 9.64 15.44 11.92
C GLN A 76 9.23 14.91 13.29
N GLU A 77 8.06 14.26 13.37
CA GLU A 77 7.62 13.60 14.60
C GLU A 77 8.61 12.49 14.98
N ARG A 78 9.14 12.55 16.20
CA ARG A 78 10.04 11.52 16.75
C ARG A 78 9.22 10.39 17.36
N ILE A 79 8.37 9.77 16.55
CA ILE A 79 7.63 8.58 16.98
C ILE A 79 8.55 7.38 16.86
N SER A 80 8.74 6.67 17.97
CA SER A 80 9.49 5.42 17.99
C SER A 80 8.57 4.25 17.68
N MET A 81 9.06 3.30 16.91
CA MET A 81 8.35 2.03 16.76
C MET A 81 8.26 1.28 18.10
N PRO A 82 7.17 0.53 18.32
CA PRO A 82 7.10 -0.35 19.48
C PRO A 82 8.24 -1.37 19.43
N PRO A 83 8.83 -1.74 20.57
CA PRO A 83 9.88 -2.76 20.61
C PRO A 83 9.30 -4.14 20.24
N MET A 84 10.08 -4.95 19.52
CA MET A 84 9.74 -6.34 19.27
C MET A 84 9.62 -7.10 20.61
N PRO A 85 8.63 -8.00 20.76
CA PRO A 85 8.47 -8.77 21.99
C PRO A 85 9.73 -9.54 22.40
N VAL A 86 9.89 -9.71 23.71
CA VAL A 86 11.00 -10.49 24.28
C VAL A 86 10.72 -11.97 24.07
N GLY A 87 11.70 -12.70 23.58
CA GLY A 87 11.58 -14.13 23.34
C GLY A 87 12.16 -14.53 21.99
N ASP A 88 11.91 -15.77 21.59
CA ASP A 88 12.25 -16.22 20.25
C ASP A 88 11.22 -15.70 19.24
N PRO A 89 11.60 -14.83 18.27
CA PRO A 89 10.66 -14.25 17.33
C PRO A 89 10.28 -15.22 16.19
N TRP A 90 11.01 -16.33 15.99
CA TRP A 90 10.88 -17.14 14.77
C TRP A 90 9.49 -17.76 14.59
N LEU A 91 8.86 -18.26 15.66
CA LEU A 91 7.51 -18.80 15.60
C LEU A 91 6.47 -17.73 15.18
N SER A 92 6.63 -16.50 15.68
CA SER A 92 5.77 -15.37 15.31
C SER A 92 6.03 -14.90 13.88
N ILE A 93 7.29 -14.94 13.43
CA ILE A 93 7.68 -14.66 12.04
C ILE A 93 7.06 -15.68 11.08
N GLU A 94 7.08 -16.98 11.40
CA GLU A 94 6.45 -18.02 10.57
C GLU A 94 4.95 -17.79 10.43
N LYS A 95 4.26 -17.47 11.54
CA LYS A 95 2.84 -17.10 11.54
C LYS A 95 2.59 -15.83 10.71
N LEU A 96 3.44 -14.81 10.84
CA LEU A 96 3.37 -13.58 10.04
C LEU A 96 3.53 -13.87 8.54
N LEU A 97 4.49 -14.72 8.15
CA LEU A 97 4.70 -15.11 6.76
C LEU A 97 3.51 -15.88 6.20
N ALA A 98 2.91 -16.78 6.98
CA ALA A 98 1.68 -17.47 6.60
C ALA A 98 0.50 -16.48 6.40
N ALA A 99 0.37 -15.48 7.28
CA ALA A 99 -0.62 -14.43 7.17
C ALA A 99 -0.38 -13.54 5.94
N GLU A 100 0.86 -13.11 5.68
CA GLU A 100 1.26 -12.37 4.47
C GLU A 100 0.83 -13.11 3.21
N ALA A 101 1.17 -14.40 3.12
CA ALA A 101 0.86 -15.21 1.95
C ALA A 101 -0.65 -15.35 1.75
N ALA A 102 -1.42 -15.53 2.83
CA ALA A 102 -2.88 -15.57 2.76
C ALA A 102 -3.46 -14.22 2.29
N ILE A 103 -2.97 -13.10 2.81
CA ILE A 103 -3.39 -11.75 2.42
C ILE A 103 -3.12 -11.54 0.93
N ARG A 104 -1.88 -11.76 0.48
CA ARG A 104 -1.46 -11.57 -0.91
C ARG A 104 -2.24 -12.44 -1.89
N LEU A 105 -2.54 -13.69 -1.53
CA LEU A 105 -3.31 -14.62 -2.36
C LEU A 105 -4.84 -14.49 -2.22
N GLY A 106 -5.34 -13.62 -1.36
CA GLY A 106 -6.78 -13.49 -1.11
C GLY A 106 -7.42 -14.68 -0.40
N LYS A 107 -6.64 -15.47 0.32
CA LYS A 107 -7.12 -16.61 1.11
C LYS A 107 -7.55 -16.16 2.51
N ARG A 108 -8.33 -17.00 3.18
CA ARG A 108 -8.69 -16.78 4.59
C ARG A 108 -7.44 -16.76 5.46
N LEU A 109 -7.35 -15.78 6.35
CA LEU A 109 -6.27 -15.70 7.33
C LEU A 109 -6.27 -16.94 8.23
N PRO A 110 -5.10 -17.53 8.51
CA PRO A 110 -5.00 -18.59 9.51
C PRO A 110 -5.43 -18.06 10.88
N LYS A 111 -6.12 -18.89 11.67
CA LYS A 111 -6.33 -18.59 13.09
C LYS A 111 -4.97 -18.73 13.77
N ALA A 112 -4.35 -17.61 14.11
CA ALA A 112 -3.08 -17.57 14.80
C ALA A 112 -3.19 -16.62 15.98
N GLU A 113 -2.90 -17.12 17.17
CA GLU A 113 -2.62 -16.29 18.33
C GLU A 113 -1.22 -15.68 18.12
N LEU A 114 -1.22 -14.37 17.94
CA LEU A 114 -0.05 -13.53 17.77
C LEU A 114 -0.03 -12.50 18.90
N GLU A 115 1.17 -12.19 19.39
CA GLU A 115 1.34 -11.07 20.31
C GLU A 115 0.94 -9.75 19.62
N PRO A 116 0.52 -8.73 20.40
CA PRO A 116 -0.02 -7.48 19.84
C PRO A 116 0.87 -6.82 18.79
N TYR A 117 2.19 -6.84 19.00
CA TYR A 117 3.18 -6.34 18.03
C TYR A 117 3.05 -7.01 16.65
N TRP A 118 3.03 -8.35 16.61
CA TRP A 118 2.96 -9.10 15.35
C TRP A 118 1.57 -9.02 14.72
N ALA A 119 0.52 -8.96 15.53
CA ALA A 119 -0.84 -8.75 15.07
C ALA A 119 -0.98 -7.39 14.36
N ASP A 120 -0.37 -6.32 14.90
CA ASP A 120 -0.33 -5.01 14.26
C ASP A 120 0.42 -5.04 12.93
N VAL A 121 1.53 -5.78 12.81
CA VAL A 121 2.23 -5.95 11.53
C VAL A 121 1.35 -6.65 10.49
N VAL A 122 0.59 -7.69 10.89
CA VAL A 122 -0.39 -8.34 10.00
C VAL A 122 -1.48 -7.36 9.56
N ARG A 123 -2.00 -6.55 10.50
CA ARG A 123 -3.00 -5.51 10.21
C ARG A 123 -2.49 -4.49 9.21
N LEU A 124 -1.23 -4.07 9.29
CA LEU A 124 -0.61 -3.17 8.31
C LEU A 124 -0.60 -3.76 6.90
N LEU A 125 -0.35 -5.07 6.76
CA LEU A 125 -0.42 -5.76 5.47
C LEU A 125 -1.86 -5.79 4.93
N GLN A 126 -2.86 -5.97 5.81
CA GLN A 126 -4.27 -5.87 5.43
C GLN A 126 -4.63 -4.46 4.96
N VAL A 127 -4.22 -3.42 5.70
CA VAL A 127 -4.41 -2.01 5.32
C VAL A 127 -3.81 -1.75 3.94
N PHE A 128 -2.59 -2.23 3.69
CA PHE A 128 -1.95 -2.10 2.37
C PHE A 128 -2.82 -2.72 1.28
N LYS A 129 -3.27 -3.97 1.46
CA LYS A 129 -4.11 -4.67 0.48
C LYS A 129 -5.42 -3.93 0.21
N TYR A 130 -6.19 -3.60 1.24
CA TYR A 130 -7.48 -2.93 1.09
C TYR A 130 -7.32 -1.52 0.49
N SER A 131 -6.22 -0.82 0.80
CA SER A 131 -5.93 0.49 0.20
C SER A 131 -5.67 0.45 -1.31
N ASN A 132 -5.32 -0.73 -1.85
CA ASN A 132 -5.11 -0.94 -3.29
C ASN A 132 -6.36 -1.50 -3.99
N GLN A 133 -7.45 -1.77 -3.26
CA GLN A 133 -8.70 -2.30 -3.80
C GLN A 133 -9.84 -1.30 -3.49
N PRO A 134 -10.04 -0.28 -4.34
CA PRO A 134 -11.05 0.75 -4.10
C PRO A 134 -12.46 0.17 -3.99
N GLY A 135 -13.20 0.62 -2.98
CA GLY A 135 -14.55 0.16 -2.70
C GLY A 135 -15.02 0.57 -1.30
N ARG A 136 -16.35 0.73 -1.13
CA ARG A 136 -16.97 1.12 0.15
C ARG A 136 -16.65 0.14 1.28
N SER A 137 -16.66 -1.17 0.97
CA SER A 137 -16.25 -2.23 1.91
C SER A 137 -14.80 -2.08 2.38
N SER A 138 -13.88 -1.67 1.51
CA SER A 138 -12.47 -1.47 1.88
C SER A 138 -12.30 -0.33 2.89
N GLN A 139 -13.08 0.76 2.77
CA GLN A 139 -13.05 1.85 3.74
C GLN A 139 -13.52 1.40 5.13
N GLU A 140 -14.59 0.60 5.18
CA GLU A 140 -15.10 0.03 6.44
C GLU A 140 -14.07 -0.90 7.10
N HIS A 141 -13.38 -1.74 6.30
CA HIS A 141 -12.29 -2.58 6.79
C HIS A 141 -11.13 -1.77 7.37
N LEU A 142 -10.71 -0.67 6.72
CA LEU A 142 -9.64 0.20 7.22
C LEU A 142 -10.00 0.81 8.58
N LYS A 143 -11.24 1.32 8.73
CA LYS A 143 -11.73 1.88 9.99
C LYS A 143 -11.81 0.84 11.10
N ALA A 144 -12.22 -0.39 10.78
CA ALA A 144 -12.24 -1.49 11.74
C ALA A 144 -10.82 -1.83 12.20
N ILE A 145 -9.89 -2.01 11.26
CA ILE A 145 -8.49 -2.32 11.57
C ILE A 145 -7.86 -1.23 12.44
N LYS A 146 -8.09 0.06 12.13
CA LYS A 146 -7.57 1.18 12.95
C LYS A 146 -7.99 1.07 14.41
N LYS A 147 -9.24 0.68 14.68
CA LYS A 147 -9.75 0.48 16.05
C LYS A 147 -9.15 -0.73 16.76
N GLU A 148 -8.67 -1.71 16.01
CA GLU A 148 -8.05 -2.94 16.53
C GLU A 148 -6.53 -2.83 16.70
N MET A 149 -5.90 -1.77 16.19
CA MET A 149 -4.46 -1.55 16.37
C MET A 149 -4.12 -1.42 17.85
N ASN A 150 -3.06 -2.09 18.27
CA ASN A 150 -2.56 -1.96 19.64
C ASN A 150 -1.69 -0.71 19.81
N SER A 151 -0.99 -0.28 18.76
CA SER A 151 -0.14 0.90 18.77
C SER A 151 -0.67 2.02 17.87
N SER A 152 -0.75 3.24 18.41
CA SER A 152 -1.11 4.47 17.66
C SER A 152 0.00 4.98 16.75
N VAL A 153 1.21 4.42 16.84
CA VAL A 153 2.37 4.79 16.00
C VAL A 153 2.04 4.72 14.50
N TYR A 154 1.09 3.87 14.14
CA TYR A 154 0.73 3.60 12.75
C TYR A 154 -0.45 4.45 12.24
N ASP A 155 -1.08 5.27 13.09
CA ASP A 155 -2.28 6.04 12.72
C ASP A 155 -2.03 6.93 11.52
N ASN A 156 -0.89 7.63 11.49
CA ASN A 156 -0.50 8.49 10.36
C ASN A 156 -0.44 7.73 9.03
N TYR A 157 0.07 6.48 9.05
CA TYR A 157 0.11 5.63 7.87
C TYR A 157 -1.30 5.21 7.44
N ILE A 158 -2.12 4.75 8.38
CA ILE A 158 -3.48 4.27 8.13
C ILE A 158 -4.35 5.42 7.59
N ASP A 159 -4.27 6.60 8.19
CA ASP A 159 -5.03 7.79 7.80
C ASP A 159 -4.63 8.29 6.41
N LYS A 160 -3.33 8.25 6.09
CA LYS A 160 -2.84 8.57 4.73
C LYS A 160 -3.43 7.62 3.70
N ARG A 161 -3.54 6.32 4.01
CA ARG A 161 -4.13 5.31 3.13
C ARG A 161 -5.65 5.46 3.00
N GLU A 162 -6.35 5.76 4.10
CA GLU A 162 -7.79 6.03 4.09
C GLU A 162 -8.13 7.25 3.22
N ARG A 163 -7.39 8.36 3.38
CA ARG A 163 -7.58 9.56 2.55
C ARG A 163 -7.35 9.29 1.07
N ARG A 164 -6.34 8.49 0.73
CA ARG A 164 -6.08 8.08 -0.66
C ARG A 164 -7.24 7.26 -1.23
N LEU A 165 -7.77 6.33 -0.44
CA LEU A 165 -8.90 5.47 -0.82
C LEU A 165 -10.19 6.28 -1.02
N ALA A 166 -10.47 7.24 -0.13
CA ALA A 166 -11.61 8.14 -0.23
C ALA A 166 -11.58 8.93 -1.54
N ARG A 167 -10.44 9.56 -1.87
CA ARG A 167 -10.23 10.27 -3.14
C ARG A 167 -10.46 9.37 -4.36
N ALA A 168 -9.99 8.13 -4.32
CA ALA A 168 -10.18 7.18 -5.42
C ALA A 168 -11.64 6.73 -5.58
N THR A 169 -12.40 6.66 -4.48
CA THR A 169 -13.82 6.27 -4.49
C THR A 169 -14.71 7.43 -4.97
N GLU A 170 -14.36 8.67 -4.66
CA GLU A 170 -15.04 9.88 -5.12
C GLU A 170 -14.77 10.19 -6.61
N GLN A 171 -13.63 9.72 -7.15
CA GLN A 171 -13.24 9.88 -8.56
C GLN A 171 -13.80 8.81 -9.50
N GLU A 172 -14.73 7.96 -9.06
CA GLU A 172 -15.63 7.24 -9.97
C GLU A 172 -16.89 8.09 -10.23
N PRO A 173 -16.89 9.08 -11.14
CA PRO A 173 -18.13 9.48 -11.74
C PRO A 173 -18.56 8.33 -12.64
N THR A 174 -19.73 7.76 -12.37
CA THR A 174 -20.47 6.98 -13.36
C THR A 174 -20.60 7.84 -14.62
N LEU A 175 -19.77 7.59 -15.63
CA LEU A 175 -19.78 8.31 -16.91
C LEU A 175 -21.16 8.18 -17.60
N PHE A 176 -21.99 7.23 -17.17
CA PHE A 176 -23.41 7.15 -17.47
C PHE A 176 -24.17 6.73 -16.20
N ASP A 177 -24.74 7.68 -15.48
CA ASP A 177 -25.83 7.38 -14.55
C ASP A 177 -27.07 7.00 -15.39
N LEU A 178 -27.15 5.74 -15.77
CA LEU A 178 -28.23 5.19 -16.62
C LEU A 178 -29.61 5.44 -15.99
N ALA A 179 -29.70 5.52 -14.66
CA ALA A 179 -30.95 5.84 -13.97
C ALA A 179 -31.39 7.31 -14.14
N ALA A 180 -30.45 8.23 -14.35
CA ALA A 180 -30.73 9.62 -14.69
C ALA A 180 -31.12 9.77 -16.17
N LEU A 181 -30.42 9.06 -17.07
CA LEU A 181 -30.71 9.03 -18.51
C LEU A 181 -32.06 8.38 -18.84
N ASP A 182 -32.44 7.29 -18.16
CA ASP A 182 -33.73 6.64 -18.34
C ASP A 182 -34.90 7.53 -17.85
N LYS A 183 -34.68 8.32 -16.79
CA LYS A 183 -35.67 9.30 -16.30
C LYS A 183 -35.86 10.47 -17.27
N GLU A 184 -34.83 10.85 -18.01
CA GLU A 184 -34.92 11.87 -19.06
C GLU A 184 -35.55 11.31 -20.35
N GLN A 185 -35.23 10.08 -20.75
CA GLN A 185 -35.83 9.44 -21.93
C GLN A 185 -37.33 9.13 -21.74
N ALA A 186 -37.76 8.75 -20.52
CA ALA A 186 -39.17 8.53 -20.21
C ALA A 186 -40.01 9.83 -20.25
N ARG A 187 -39.38 11.01 -20.13
CA ARG A 187 -40.07 12.32 -20.23
C ARG A 187 -40.19 12.83 -21.67
N GLY A 188 -39.41 12.29 -22.61
CA GLY A 188 -39.34 12.78 -24.00
C GLY A 188 -40.24 12.08 -25.02
N SER A 189 -40.81 10.92 -24.71
CA SER A 189 -41.53 10.05 -25.69
C SER A 189 -43.02 10.35 -25.86
N GLY A 190 -43.42 11.61 -25.72
CA GLY A 190 -44.80 12.06 -25.92
C GLY A 190 -45.00 12.87 -27.20
N LYS A 191 -44.86 12.29 -28.40
CA LYS A 191 -45.46 12.84 -29.65
C LYS A 191 -45.46 11.86 -30.84
N LYS A 192 -46.68 11.41 -31.15
CA LYS A 192 -47.30 10.97 -32.43
C LYS A 192 -46.50 10.11 -33.43
N ALA A 193 -47.01 8.90 -33.62
CA ALA A 193 -46.76 8.03 -34.77
C ALA A 193 -47.32 8.62 -36.08
N ALA A 194 -46.59 8.43 -37.18
CA ALA A 194 -47.04 8.58 -38.57
C ALA A 194 -46.70 7.29 -39.35
N PRO A 195 -47.53 6.85 -40.32
CA PRO A 195 -47.53 5.47 -40.81
C PRO A 195 -46.49 5.16 -41.88
N LEU A 196 -46.23 3.85 -42.00
CA LEU A 196 -45.25 3.17 -42.85
C LEU A 196 -45.40 3.44 -44.36
N ALA A 197 -44.27 3.55 -45.05
CA ALA A 197 -44.15 3.41 -46.50
C ALA A 197 -43.28 2.18 -46.83
N GLU A 198 -43.72 1.44 -47.84
CA GLU A 198 -43.26 0.11 -48.31
C GLU A 198 -41.83 0.08 -48.90
N PRO A 199 -41.23 -1.13 -49.06
CA PRO A 199 -39.82 -1.27 -49.43
C PRO A 199 -39.61 -1.27 -50.95
N VAL A 200 -38.56 -0.58 -51.41
CA VAL A 200 -38.06 -0.68 -52.79
C VAL A 200 -36.70 -1.38 -52.81
N ALA A 201 -36.61 -2.41 -53.65
CA ALA A 201 -35.47 -3.31 -53.86
C ALA A 201 -34.35 -2.66 -54.72
N PRO A 202 -33.19 -3.33 -54.90
CA PRO A 202 -31.86 -2.69 -54.89
C PRO A 202 -31.35 -2.23 -56.26
N HIS A 203 -30.41 -1.27 -56.25
CA HIS A 203 -29.56 -0.98 -57.41
C HIS A 203 -28.06 -1.19 -57.10
N ASP A 204 -27.50 -2.20 -57.79
CA ASP A 204 -26.08 -2.49 -57.99
C ASP A 204 -25.35 -1.32 -58.69
N LYS A 205 -24.24 -0.85 -58.11
CA LYS A 205 -23.07 -0.38 -58.88
C LYS A 205 -21.76 -0.71 -58.17
N ARG A 206 -21.08 -1.72 -58.72
CA ARG A 206 -19.65 -2.06 -58.62
C ARG A 206 -18.67 -0.86 -58.76
N ARG A 207 -17.45 -1.12 -58.25
CA ARG A 207 -16.13 -0.45 -58.41
C ARG A 207 -15.88 0.66 -57.38
N PHE A 208 -14.85 0.59 -56.53
CA PHE A 208 -13.43 0.49 -56.83
C PHE A 208 -12.64 0.06 -55.57
N GLY A 209 -11.65 -0.82 -55.72
CA GLY A 209 -10.71 -1.15 -54.65
C GLY A 209 -9.58 -0.14 -54.53
N ARG A 210 -8.93 -0.14 -53.36
CA ARG A 210 -7.47 -0.32 -53.20
C ARG A 210 -7.09 -0.35 -51.72
N ASN A 211 -6.52 -1.48 -51.31
CA ASN A 211 -5.64 -1.64 -50.16
C ASN A 211 -4.49 -0.63 -50.24
N TRP A 212 -4.08 -0.06 -49.11
CA TRP A 212 -2.66 0.05 -48.77
C TRP A 212 -2.50 -0.24 -47.27
N SER A 213 -1.59 -1.18 -47.04
CA SER A 213 -0.86 -1.55 -45.83
C SER A 213 -0.13 -0.39 -45.17
#